data_AF-A0A377V261-F1
#
_entry.id   AF-A0A377V261-F1
#
_cell.length_a   1.000
_cell.length_b   1.000
_cell.length_c   1.000
_cell.angle_alpha   90.00
_cell.angle_beta   90.00
_cell.angle_gamma   90.00
#
_symmetry.space_group_name_H-M   'P 1'
#
loop_
_entity.id
_entity.type
_entity.pdbx_description
1 polymer ?
#
loop_
_entity_poly.entity_id
_entity_poly.type
_entity_poly.pdbx_seq_one_letter_code
_entity_poly.pdbx_strand_id
1 'polypeptide(L)' 'MAIAAVLSQQGVALVPKMYVESELRAGTLAAPWPGSPTLAKRFCLIKPGGGEGEPALQMFERWLQTEIAAG' A
#
# COMPACT_ATOMS: atom_id res chain seq x y z
N MET A 1 8.03 -11.87 -3.19
CA MET A 1 8.20 -12.19 -1.76
C MET A 1 9.43 -11.47 -1.19
N ALA A 2 9.39 -10.15 -1.02
CA ALA A 2 10.55 -9.39 -0.51
C ALA A 2 10.45 -9.15 1.02
N ILE A 3 9.26 -8.78 1.49
CA ILE A 3 9.02 -8.49 2.93
C ILE A 3 9.30 -9.72 3.80
N ALA A 4 8.78 -10.89 3.41
CA ALA A 4 8.99 -12.14 4.14
C ALA A 4 10.49 -12.50 4.31
N ALA A 5 11.31 -12.22 3.30
CA ALA A 5 12.75 -12.47 3.36
C ALA A 5 13.45 -11.55 4.37
N VAL A 6 13.09 -10.26 4.39
CA VAL A 6 13.62 -9.30 5.37
C VAL A 6 13.18 -9.67 6.79
N LEU A 7 11.92 -10.06 6.98
CA LEU A 7 11.43 -10.56 8.28
C LEU A 7 12.21 -11.79 8.74
N SER A 8 12.61 -12.64 7.80
CA SER A 8 13.45 -13.82 8.05
C SER A 8 14.95 -13.52 8.15
N GLN A 9 15.33 -12.25 8.29
CA GLN A 9 16.73 -11.79 8.43
C GLN A 9 17.63 -12.16 7.24
N GLN A 10 17.06 -12.25 6.03
CA GLN A 10 17.81 -12.62 4.81
C GLN A 10 18.42 -11.42 4.06
N GLY A 11 18.43 -10.22 4.67
CA GLY A 11 19.02 -9.01 4.10
C GLY A 11 18.08 -7.82 4.09
N VAL A 12 18.20 -6.97 3.06
CA VAL A 12 17.46 -5.71 2.91
C VAL A 12 16.57 -5.73 1.68
N ALA A 13 15.43 -5.02 1.73
CA ALA A 13 14.55 -4.86 0.58
C ALA A 13 14.02 -3.43 0.45
N LEU A 14 13.84 -3.00 -0.80
CA LEU A 14 13.16 -1.75 -1.13
C LEU A 14 11.66 -2.04 -1.32
N VAL A 15 10.84 -1.55 -0.40
CA VAL A 15 9.39 -1.77 -0.40
C VAL A 15 8.65 -0.47 -0.11
N PRO A 16 7.38 -0.32 -0.54
CA PRO A 16 6.54 0.79 -0.11
C PRO A 16 6.42 0.81 1.41
N LYS A 17 6.64 1.98 2.03
CA LYS A 17 6.61 2.14 3.50
C LYS A 17 5.33 1.60 4.12
N MET A 18 4.18 1.87 3.49
CA MET A 18 2.85 1.42 3.92
C MET A 18 2.74 -0.10 4.12
N TYR A 19 3.60 -0.92 3.50
CA TYR A 19 3.54 -2.38 3.66
C TYR A 19 4.24 -2.89 4.92
N VAL A 20 5.03 -2.06 5.60
CA VAL A 20 5.86 -2.45 6.75
C VAL A 20 5.71 -1.48 7.93
N GLU A 21 4.66 -0.64 7.94
CA GLU A 21 4.47 0.37 8.99
C GLU A 21 4.30 -0.22 10.38
N SER A 22 3.61 -1.35 10.50
CA SER A 22 3.46 -2.07 11.75
C SER A 22 4.80 -2.52 12.32
N GLU A 23 5.65 -3.08 11.47
CA GLU A 23 6.94 -3.64 11.83
C GLU A 23 7.96 -2.54 12.14
N LEU A 24 7.90 -1.43 11.41
CA LEU A 24 8.69 -0.24 11.71
C LEU A 24 8.27 0.36 13.07
N ARG A 25 6.96 0.39 13.38
CA ARG A 25 6.44 0.88 14.66
C ARG A 25 6.78 -0.04 15.82
N ALA A 26 6.75 -1.35 15.59
CA ALA A 26 7.12 -2.37 16.58
C ALA A 26 8.65 -2.51 16.77
N GLY A 27 9.46 -1.91 15.89
CA GLY A 27 10.91 -2.04 15.90
C GLY A 27 11.43 -3.39 15.41
N THR A 28 10.57 -4.24 14.84
CA THR A 28 10.98 -5.53 14.26
C THR A 28 11.66 -5.36 12.91
N LEU A 29 11.40 -4.25 12.22
CA LEU A 29 12.16 -3.79 11.06
C LEU A 29 12.71 -2.39 11.32
N ALA A 30 13.85 -2.09 10.69
CA ALA A 30 14.43 -0.75 10.67
C ALA A 30 14.51 -0.24 9.24
N ALA A 31 14.36 1.07 9.06
CA ALA A 31 14.59 1.76 7.79
C ALA A 31 15.97 2.46 7.85
N PRO A 32 17.06 1.80 7.41
CA PRO A 32 18.41 2.33 7.56
C PRO A 32 18.73 3.50 6.63
N TRP A 33 17.90 3.75 5.60
CA TRP A 33 18.04 4.89 4.69
C TRP A 33 16.81 5.80 4.76
N PRO A 34 16.98 7.12 4.52
CA PRO A 34 15.85 8.03 4.40
C PRO A 34 14.92 7.59 3.26
N GLY A 35 13.62 7.82 3.41
CA GLY A 35 12.64 7.51 2.38
C GLY A 35 12.97 8.24 1.07
N SER A 36 12.80 7.54 -0.06
CA SER A 36 12.98 8.17 -1.38
C SER A 36 11.65 8.76 -1.86
N PRO A 37 11.53 10.10 -1.98
CA PRO A 37 10.29 10.73 -2.46
C PRO A 37 10.05 10.48 -3.96
N THR A 38 11.07 10.05 -4.70
CA THR A 38 10.99 9.84 -6.15
C THR A 38 10.38 8.49 -6.53
N LEU A 39 10.25 7.55 -5.58
CA LEU A 39 9.65 6.24 -5.83
C LEU A 39 8.19 6.21 -5.36
N ALA A 40 7.30 6.77 -6.17
CA ALA A 40 5.87 6.75 -5.92
C ALA A 40 5.20 5.57 -6.64
N LYS A 41 4.51 4.70 -5.88
CA LYS A 41 3.56 3.74 -6.44
C LYS A 41 2.17 4.37 -6.43
N ARG A 42 1.46 4.24 -7.56
CA ARG A 42 0.04 4.62 -7.65
C ARG A 42 -0.81 3.36 -7.52
N PHE A 43 -1.75 3.38 -6.59
CA PHE A 43 -2.78 2.36 -6.46
C PHE A 43 -4.00 2.82 -7.25
N CYS A 44 -4.47 1.98 -8.18
CA CYS A 44 -5.57 2.32 -9.07
C CYS A 44 -6.68 1.28 -8.93
N LEU A 45 -7.92 1.75 -8.82
CA LEU A 45 -9.09 0.91 -9.04
C LEU A 45 -9.32 0.79 -10.55
N ILE A 46 -9.20 -0.42 -11.08
CA ILE A 46 -9.41 -0.71 -12.50
C ILE A 46 -10.79 -1.33 -12.67
N LYS A 47 -11.58 -0.80 -13.61
CA LYS A 47 -12.93 -1.29 -13.94
C LYS A 47 -13.04 -1.61 -15.43
N PRO A 48 -13.82 -2.64 -15.81
CA PRO A 48 -14.09 -2.92 -17.22
C PRO A 48 -14.83 -1.74 -17.87
N GLY A 49 -14.46 -1.41 -19.11
CA GLY A 49 -15.14 -0.38 -19.89
C GLY A 49 -16.57 -0.81 -20.20
N GLY A 50 -17.55 0.07 -19.93
CA GLY A 50 -18.98 -0.19 -20.14
C GLY A 50 -19.86 -0.14 -18.88
N GLY A 51 -19.25 0.06 -17.70
CA GLY A 51 -19.95 0.09 -16.41
C GLY A 51 -20.62 1.43 -16.07
N GLU A 52 -21.48 1.94 -16.93
CA GLU A 52 -22.56 2.82 -16.43
C GLU A 52 -23.60 1.91 -15.76
N GLY A 53 -23.47 1.66 -14.46
CA GLY A 53 -24.66 1.25 -13.67
C GLY A 53 -24.59 -0.02 -12.83
N GLU A 54 -23.48 -0.32 -12.15
CA GLU A 54 -23.56 -1.19 -10.97
C GLU A 54 -23.58 -0.34 -9.70
N PRO A 55 -24.74 -0.20 -9.02
CA PRO A 55 -24.85 0.59 -7.79
C PRO A 55 -23.89 0.13 -6.69
N ALA A 56 -23.59 -1.18 -6.64
CA ALA A 56 -22.63 -1.74 -5.69
C ALA A 56 -21.21 -1.22 -5.95
N LEU A 57 -20.77 -1.16 -7.21
CA LEU A 57 -19.45 -0.63 -7.57
C LEU A 57 -19.34 0.86 -7.25
N GLN A 58 -20.40 1.64 -7.50
CA GLN A 58 -20.43 3.07 -7.13
C GLN A 58 -20.37 3.27 -5.61
N MET A 59 -21.08 2.42 -4.86
CA MET A 59 -21.04 2.45 -3.38
C MET A 59 -19.63 2.13 -2.87
N PHE A 60 -18.99 1.11 -3.47
CA PHE A 60 -17.61 0.74 -3.14
C PHE A 60 -16.61 1.85 -3.50
N GLU A 61 -16.74 2.47 -4.68
CA GLU A 61 -15.92 3.62 -5.08
C GLU A 61 -16.01 4.77 -4.06
N ARG A 62 -17.23 5.11 -3.63
CA ARG A 62 -17.46 6.18 -2.64
C ARG A 62 -16.95 5.81 -1.25
N TRP A 63 -17.15 4.57 -0.83
CA TRP A 63 -16.61 4.08 0.43
C TRP A 63 -15.08 4.13 0.41
N LEU A 64 -14.44 3.64 -0.66
CA LEU A 64 -12.98 3.64 -0.80
C LEU A 64 -12.40 5.06 -0.76
N GLN A 65 -13.04 6.04 -1.41
CA GLN A 65 -12.66 7.45 -1.31
C GLN A 65 -12.77 8.00 0.12
N THR A 66 -13.78 7.56 0.86
CA THR A 66 -13.98 7.96 2.25
C THR A 66 -12.87 7.41 3.15
N GLU A 67 -12.52 6.13 3.00
CA GLU A 67 -11.42 5.50 3.76
C GLU A 67 -10.07 6.17 3.45
N ILE A 68 -9.81 6.53 2.19
CA ILE A 68 -8.58 7.23 1.79
C ILE A 68 -8.51 8.63 2.42
N ALA A 69 -9.64 9.33 2.54
CA ALA A 69 -9.68 10.65 3.17
C ALA A 69 -9.57 10.60 4.71
N ALA A 70 -9.84 9.45 5.32
CA ALA A 70 -9.81 9.25 6.77
C ALA A 70 -8.45 8.80 7.32
N GLY A 71 -7.56 8.28 6.47
CA GLY A 71 -6.20 7.83 6.82
C GLY A 71 -5.13 8.89 6.57
#